data_AF-A0A2L2Z4J6-F1
#
_entry.id   AF-A0A2L2Z4J6-F1
#
_cell.length_a   1.000
_cell.length_b   1.000
_cell.length_c   1.000
_cell.angle_alpha   90.00
_cell.angle_beta   90.00
_cell.angle_gamma   90.00
#
_symmetry.space_group_name_H-M   'P 1'
#
loop_
_entity.id
_entity.type
_entity.pdbx_description
1 polymer ?
#
loop_
_entity_poly.entity_id
_entity_poly.type
_entity_poly.pdbx_seq_one_letter_code
_entity_poly.pdbx_strand_id
1 'polypeptide(L)' 'LIVAMEKPFSCHICNKSFTQNVSLTRHILIHSGVKPFSCVMCNNSFLQKI' A
#
# COMPACT_ATOMS: atom_id res chain seq x y z
N LEU A 1 23.91 -15.89 -11.77
CA LEU A 1 22.48 -15.62 -12.03
C LEU A 1 22.01 -14.60 -11.00
N ILE A 2 21.90 -13.33 -11.39
CA ILE A 2 21.36 -12.30 -10.51
C ILE A 2 19.85 -12.49 -10.54
N VAL A 3 19.29 -13.22 -9.57
CA VAL A 3 17.86 -13.09 -9.30
C VAL A 3 17.72 -11.72 -8.63
N ALA A 4 17.52 -10.69 -9.45
CA ALA A 4 16.98 -9.45 -8.94
C ALA A 4 15.64 -9.82 -8.30
N MET A 5 15.40 -9.34 -7.08
CA MET A 5 14.12 -9.53 -6.41
C MET A 5 13.02 -9.00 -7.34
N GLU A 6 12.29 -9.91 -7.99
CA GLU A 6 11.27 -9.52 -8.94
C GLU A 6 10.18 -8.76 -8.19
N LYS A 7 9.92 -7.53 -8.65
CA LYS A 7 8.88 -6.66 -8.11
C LYS A 7 7.84 -6.46 -9.21
N PRO A 8 7.00 -7.46 -9.50
CA PRO A 8 6.08 -7.41 -10.63
C PRO A 8 4.95 -6.38 -10.43
N PHE A 9 4.73 -5.90 -9.21
CA PHE A 9 3.65 -4.98 -8.89
C PHE A 9 4.17 -3.54 -8.83
N SER A 10 3.91 -2.76 -9.87
CA SER A 10 4.36 -1.36 -9.97
C SER A 10 3.22 -0.36 -9.77
N CYS A 11 3.49 0.71 -9.04
CA CYS A 11 2.58 1.83 -8.88
C CYS A 11 2.54 2.68 -10.15
N HIS A 12 1.38 2.86 -10.75
CA HIS A 12 1.21 3.68 -11.95
C HIS A 12 1.33 5.19 -11.68
N ILE A 13 1.34 5.62 -10.42
CA ILE A 13 1.39 7.04 -10.03
C ILE A 13 2.83 7.51 -9.82
N CYS A 14 3.66 6.70 -9.15
CA CYS A 14 5.04 7.08 -8.79
C CYS A 14 6.10 6.06 -9.24
N ASN A 15 5.73 5.07 -10.04
CA ASN A 15 6.60 4.01 -10.57
C ASN A 15 7.33 3.15 -9.50
N LYS A 16 6.91 3.22 -8.23
CA LYS A 16 7.47 2.38 -7.17
C LYS A 16 6.99 0.94 -7.32
N SER A 17 7.92 -0.01 -7.29
CA SER A 17 7.60 -1.45 -7.42
C SER A 17 7.62 -2.19 -6.08
N PHE A 18 6.81 -3.24 -6.01
CA PHE A 18 6.57 -4.08 -4.85
C PHE A 18 6.61 -5.56 -5.25
N THR A 19 7.00 -6.42 -4.31
CA THR A 19 7.04 -7.88 -4.51
C THR A 19 5.69 -8.54 -4.30
N GLN A 20 4.75 -7.88 -3.61
CA GLN A 20 3.43 -8.42 -3.30
C GLN A 20 2.35 -7.42 -3.72
N ASN A 21 1.24 -7.93 -4.28
CA ASN A 21 0.09 -7.11 -4.65
C ASN A 21 -0.47 -6.35 -3.43
N VAL A 22 -0.63 -7.01 -2.28
CA VAL A 22 -1.14 -6.38 -1.05
C VAL A 22 -0.33 -5.16 -0.62
N SER A 23 0.97 -5.16 -0.90
CA SER A 23 1.85 -4.01 -0.62
C SER A 23 1.60 -2.86 -1.60
N LEU A 24 1.39 -3.15 -2.88
CA LEU A 24 0.99 -2.15 -3.87
C LEU A 24 -0.41 -1.58 -3.56
N THR A 25 -1.41 -2.42 -3.27
CA THR A 25 -2.76 -1.98 -2.94
C THR A 25 -2.75 -1.03 -1.74
N ARG A 26 -2.06 -1.39 -0.65
CA ARG A 26 -1.91 -0.52 0.52
C ARG A 26 -1.18 0.78 0.18
N HIS A 27 -0.18 0.71 -0.68
CA HIS A 27 0.53 1.91 -1.13
C HIS A 27 -0.37 2.86 -1.92
N ILE A 28 -1.27 2.36 -2.77
CA ILE A 28 -2.20 3.20 -3.54
C ILE A 28 -3.13 4.01 -2.62
N LEU A 29 -3.51 3.46 -1.46
CA LEU A 29 -4.31 4.20 -0.46
C LEU A 29 -3.64 5.51 -0.01
N ILE A 30 -2.31 5.58 -0.03
CA ILE A 30 -1.56 6.81 0.28
C ILE A 30 -1.84 7.89 -0.76
N HIS A 31 -1.88 7.52 -2.04
CA HIS A 31 -2.18 8.45 -3.14
C HIS A 31 -3.65 8.90 -3.13
N SER A 32 -4.58 7.99 -2.80
CA SER A 32 -6.00 8.32 -2.71
C SER A 32 -6.39 9.07 -1.43
N GLY A 33 -5.52 9.08 -0.41
CA GLY A 33 -5.85 9.62 0.92
C GLY A 33 -6.92 8.82 1.68
N VAL A 34 -7.34 7.67 1.16
CA VAL A 34 -8.38 6.81 1.74
C VAL A 34 -7.81 6.05 2.92
N LYS A 35 -8.46 6.16 4.08
CA LYS A 35 -8.09 5.45 5.31
C LYS A 35 -9.24 4.50 5.69
N PRO A 36 -9.22 3.23 5.24
CA PRO A 36 -10.38 2.34 5.36
C PRO A 36 -10.62 1.82 6.78
N PHE A 37 -9.64 1.95 7.68
CA PHE A 37 -9.76 1.47 9.05
C PHE A 37 -10.04 2.63 9.99
N SER A 38 -11.23 2.69 10.55
CA SER A 38 -11.64 3.71 11.51
C SER A 38 -11.83 3.12 12.91
N CYS A 39 -11.26 3.79 13.92
CA CYS A 39 -11.44 3.50 15.34
C CYS A 39 -12.60 4.34 15.87
N VAL A 40 -13.69 3.71 16.29
CA VAL A 40 -14.86 4.43 16.84
C VAL A 40 -14.55 5.07 18.20
N MET A 41 -13.74 4.41 19.02
CA MET A 41 -13.41 4.89 20.37
C MET A 41 -12.56 6.17 20.36
N CYS A 42 -11.67 6.28 19.39
CA CYS A 42 -10.68 7.34 19.30
C CYS A 42 -10.90 8.26 18.08
N ASN A 43 -11.95 8.00 17.30
CA ASN A 43 -12.33 8.68 16.06
C ASN A 43 -11.19 8.87 15.03
N ASN A 44 -10.16 8.02 15.09
CA ASN A 44 -9.00 8.09 14.20
C ASN A 44 -9.13 7.09 13.06
N SER A 45 -8.62 7.46 11.88
CA SER A 45 -8.58 6.60 10.70
C SER A 45 -7.15 6.25 10.29
N PHE A 46 -6.94 5.04 9.78
CA PHE A 46 -5.65 4.43 9.48
C PHE A 46 -5.64 3.74 8.11
N LEU A 47 -4.43 3.62 7.54
CA LEU A 47 -4.20 2.94 6.25
C LEU A 47 -4.06 1.42 6.39
N GLN A 48 -3.73 0.94 7.58
CA GLN A 48 -3.56 -0.47 7.88
C GLN A 48 -4.37 -0.82 9.13
N LYS A 49 -4.91 -2.04 9.15
CA LYS A 49 -5.52 -2.62 10.34
C LYS A 49 -4.46 -2.71 11.45
N ILE A 50 -4.78 -2.09 12.59
CA ILE A 50 -4.04 -2.22 13.85
C ILE A 50 -4.50 -3.52 14.52
#